data_AF-A0A4U8SPT6-F1
#
_entry.id   AF-A0A4U8SPT6-F1
#
_cell.length_a   1.000
_cell.length_b   1.000
_cell.length_c   1.000
_cell.angle_alpha   90.00
_cell.angle_beta   90.00
_cell.angle_gamma   90.00
#
_symmetry.space_group_name_H-M   'P 1'
#
loop_
_entity.id
_entity.type
_entity.pdbx_description
1 polymer ?
#
loop_
_entity_poly.entity_id
_entity_poly.type
_entity_poly.pdbx_seq_one_letter_code
_entity_poly.pdbx_strand_id
1 'polypeptide(L)'
;MKSLPNSFKSGRLVPIFFLFLCVFSLVMVVVLGGKRAQNAKNIEEISRFEIFDFEYYRIGMQGVSIVAFGKKGRENPQQINELEHFNVSNFTFASQENTKGMEESLQSSFALYDNQEIFFPQGVNYQRDKTEFWSQKARYNPDKKELKGAGEFIILDENYKIRGQDITYIGDKVYAQNIYGILRTNP
;
A
#
# COMPACT_ATOMS: atom_id res chain seq x y z
N MET A 1 -69.41 -35.54 -3.77
CA MET A 1 -68.22 -35.19 -2.95
C MET A 1 -67.48 -36.47 -2.61
N LYS A 2 -66.29 -36.69 -3.19
CA LYS A 2 -65.46 -37.87 -2.86
C LYS A 2 -64.76 -37.59 -1.54
N SER A 3 -65.11 -38.38 -0.52
CA SER A 3 -64.47 -38.41 0.80
C SER A 3 -63.03 -38.89 0.65
N LEU A 4 -62.08 -38.12 1.18
CA LEU A 4 -60.67 -38.51 1.29
C LEU A 4 -60.56 -39.63 2.34
N PRO A 5 -59.89 -40.75 2.03
CA PRO A 5 -59.72 -41.84 2.99
C PRO A 5 -58.81 -41.39 4.13
N ASN A 6 -59.41 -41.17 5.30
CA ASN A 6 -58.72 -40.86 6.53
C ASN A 6 -58.04 -42.12 7.07
N SER A 7 -56.80 -42.39 6.62
CA SER A 7 -55.99 -43.52 7.10
C SER A 7 -54.71 -43.08 7.82
N PHE A 8 -54.77 -41.99 8.58
CA PHE A 8 -53.75 -41.71 9.59
C PHE A 8 -54.01 -42.54 10.84
N LYS A 9 -53.61 -43.83 10.80
CA LYS A 9 -53.49 -44.63 12.03
C LYS A 9 -52.43 -43.96 12.92
N SER A 10 -52.80 -43.60 14.14
CA SER A 10 -51.96 -42.83 15.09
C SER A 10 -50.54 -43.38 15.28
N GLY A 11 -50.33 -44.70 15.13
CA GLY A 11 -49.01 -45.34 15.22
C GLY A 11 -48.03 -45.05 14.07
N ARG A 12 -48.48 -44.59 12.90
CA ARG A 12 -47.60 -44.23 11.77
C ARG A 12 -47.09 -42.78 11.83
N LEU A 13 -47.70 -41.93 12.67
CA LEU A 13 -47.29 -40.52 12.80
C LEU A 13 -45.94 -40.36 13.51
N VAL A 14 -45.67 -41.22 14.49
CA VAL A 14 -44.42 -41.21 15.26
C VAL A 14 -43.18 -41.40 14.36
N PRO A 15 -43.06 -42.46 13.54
CA PRO A 15 -41.90 -42.62 12.67
C PRO A 15 -41.79 -41.55 11.58
N ILE A 16 -42.91 -41.02 11.07
CA ILE A 16 -42.91 -39.91 10.11
C ILE A 16 -42.37 -38.63 10.74
N PHE A 17 -42.74 -38.34 11.99
CA PHE A 17 -42.22 -37.20 12.74
C PHE A 17 -40.70 -37.29 12.93
N PHE A 18 -40.18 -38.45 13.35
CA PHE A 18 -38.73 -38.64 13.49
C PHE A 18 -37.99 -38.56 12.15
N LEU A 19 -38.57 -39.09 11.08
CA LEU A 19 -37.99 -38.98 9.74
C LEU A 19 -37.93 -37.53 9.26
N PHE A 20 -38.99 -36.76 9.49
CA PHE A 20 -39.00 -35.33 9.19
C PHE A 20 -37.95 -34.56 10.00
N LEU A 21 -37.81 -34.89 11.29
CA LEU A 21 -36.82 -34.28 12.17
C LEU A 21 -35.38 -34.60 11.73
N CYS A 22 -35.11 -35.81 11.24
CA CYS A 22 -33.83 -36.19 10.65
C CYS A 22 -33.53 -35.42 9.35
N VAL A 23 -34.50 -35.27 8.46
CA VAL A 23 -34.32 -34.49 7.23
C VAL A 23 -34.09 -33.02 7.57
N PHE A 24 -34.88 -32.47 8.50
CA PHE A 24 -34.74 -31.09 8.94
C PHE A 24 -33.38 -30.83 9.60
N SER A 25 -32.88 -31.77 10.42
CA SER A 25 -31.56 -31.63 11.04
C SER A 25 -30.43 -31.68 10.00
N LEU A 26 -30.51 -32.55 9.00
CA LEU A 26 -29.57 -32.58 7.87
C LEU A 26 -29.57 -31.26 7.09
N VAL A 27 -30.75 -30.74 6.75
CA VAL A 27 -30.89 -29.44 6.07
C VAL A 27 -30.28 -28.32 6.90
N MET A 28 -30.55 -28.28 8.21
CA MET A 28 -29.97 -27.29 9.11
C MET A 28 -28.45 -27.37 9.16
N VAL A 29 -27.86 -28.56 9.22
CA VAL A 29 -26.40 -28.74 9.20
C VAL A 29 -25.79 -28.19 7.92
N VAL A 30 -26.40 -28.45 6.76
CA VAL A 30 -25.93 -27.91 5.47
C VAL A 30 -26.04 -26.39 5.42
N VAL A 31 -27.18 -25.82 5.83
CA VAL A 31 -27.39 -24.36 5.82
C VAL A 31 -26.45 -23.64 6.78
N LEU A 32 -26.27 -24.15 8.00
CA LEU A 32 -25.36 -23.57 8.99
C LEU A 32 -23.90 -23.75 8.59
N GLY A 33 -23.55 -24.90 7.99
CA GLY A 33 -22.22 -25.15 7.43
C GLY A 33 -21.88 -24.19 6.30
N GLY A 34 -22.82 -23.95 5.37
CA GLY A 34 -22.65 -22.98 4.28
C GLY A 34 -22.45 -21.54 4.78
N LYS A 35 -23.22 -21.12 5.80
CA LYS A 35 -23.04 -19.79 6.42
C LYS A 35 -21.67 -19.63 7.09
N ARG A 36 -21.16 -20.68 7.76
CA ARG A 36 -19.82 -20.66 8.34
C ARG A 36 -18.72 -20.53 7.29
N ALA A 37 -18.84 -21.24 6.17
CA ALA A 37 -17.89 -21.14 5.06
C ALA A 37 -17.89 -19.75 4.40
N GLN A 38 -19.05 -19.13 4.25
CA GLN A 38 -19.16 -17.75 3.74
C GLN A 38 -18.57 -16.73 4.72
N ASN A 39 -18.86 -16.86 6.01
CA ASN A 39 -18.29 -15.96 7.02
C ASN A 39 -16.77 -16.08 7.12
N ALA A 40 -16.22 -17.29 6.97
CA ALA A 40 -14.77 -17.51 6.96
C ALA A 40 -14.10 -16.81 5.76
N LYS A 41 -14.71 -16.85 4.57
CA LYS A 41 -14.22 -16.11 3.39
C LYS A 41 -14.28 -14.59 3.59
N ASN A 42 -15.33 -14.07 4.20
CA ASN A 42 -15.44 -12.63 4.46
C ASN A 42 -14.38 -12.12 5.46
N ILE A 43 -13.87 -12.98 6.35
CA ILE A 43 -12.77 -12.62 7.26
C ILE A 43 -11.44 -12.47 6.52
N GLU A 44 -11.22 -13.20 5.43
CA GLU A 44 -9.99 -13.08 4.61
C GLU A 44 -9.91 -11.76 3.83
N GLU A 45 -11.05 -11.10 3.56
CA GLU A 45 -11.09 -9.81 2.83
C GLU A 45 -10.92 -8.58 3.74
N ILE A 46 -10.91 -8.75 5.07
CA ILE A 46 -10.71 -7.66 6.02
C ILE A 46 -9.21 -7.40 6.16
N SER A 47 -8.81 -6.13 6.00
CA SER A 47 -7.42 -5.67 6.21
C SER A 47 -6.87 -6.22 7.52
N ARG A 48 -5.73 -6.93 7.46
CA ARG A 48 -5.12 -7.57 8.64
C ARG A 48 -4.75 -6.56 9.72
N PHE A 49 -4.35 -5.36 9.30
CA PHE A 49 -4.14 -4.22 10.18
C PHE A 49 -4.49 -2.92 9.45
N GLU A 50 -4.93 -1.92 10.21
CA GLU A 50 -5.02 -0.53 9.77
C GLU A 50 -4.44 0.35 10.87
N ILE A 51 -3.65 1.35 10.47
CA ILE A 51 -3.10 2.40 11.31
C ILE A 51 -3.51 3.75 10.77
N PHE A 52 -3.78 4.70 11.67
CA PHE A 52 -4.23 6.05 11.34
C PHE A 52 -3.27 7.06 11.97
N ASP A 53 -3.04 8.16 11.27
CA ASP A 53 -2.21 9.30 11.70
C ASP A 53 -0.91 8.82 12.37
N PHE A 54 -0.14 8.03 11.61
CA PHE A 54 1.04 7.37 12.12
C PHE A 54 2.29 8.19 11.88
N GLU A 55 3.26 7.99 12.78
CA GLU A 55 4.62 8.48 12.65
C GLU A 55 5.60 7.37 13.02
N TYR A 56 6.63 7.21 12.20
CA TYR A 56 7.64 6.18 12.29
C TYR A 56 9.02 6.81 12.36
N TYR A 57 9.83 6.32 13.29
CA TYR A 57 11.20 6.77 13.50
C TYR A 57 12.15 5.59 13.41
N ARG A 58 13.18 5.70 12.56
CA ARG A 58 14.32 4.78 12.56
C ARG A 58 15.50 5.41 13.28
N ILE A 59 15.82 4.89 14.45
CA ILE A 59 16.92 5.37 15.28
C ILE A 59 18.15 4.49 15.01
N GLY A 60 19.22 5.10 14.50
CA GLY A 60 20.53 4.49 14.35
C GLY A 60 21.51 4.94 15.44
N MET A 61 22.77 4.54 15.32
CA MET A 61 23.82 4.87 16.29
C MET A 61 24.08 6.38 16.46
N GLN A 62 23.79 7.16 15.42
CA GLN A 62 24.05 8.60 15.36
C GLN A 62 22.78 9.44 15.63
N GLY A 63 21.63 8.81 15.87
CA GLY A 63 20.34 9.46 16.08
C GLY A 63 19.28 9.00 15.10
N VAL A 64 18.25 9.84 14.91
CA VAL A 64 17.14 9.56 13.99
C VAL A 64 17.62 9.64 12.55
N SER A 65 17.62 8.51 11.86
CA SER A 65 18.06 8.37 10.47
C SER A 65 16.92 8.43 9.46
N ILE A 66 15.71 8.07 9.86
CA ILE A 66 14.51 8.13 9.02
C ILE A 66 13.34 8.59 9.87
N VAL A 67 12.54 9.50 9.33
CA VAL A 67 11.22 9.88 9.83
C VAL A 67 10.22 9.62 8.71
N ALA A 68 9.14 8.90 8.99
CA ALA A 68 8.07 8.71 8.02
C ALA A 68 6.72 8.91 8.67
N PHE A 69 5.79 9.57 7.99
CA PHE A 69 4.45 9.80 8.51
C PHE A 69 3.41 9.64 7.41
N GLY A 70 2.18 9.33 7.82
CA GLY A 70 1.07 9.16 6.90
C GLY A 70 -0.27 9.18 7.61
N LYS A 71 -1.33 9.46 6.86
CA LYS A 71 -2.68 9.57 7.39
C LYS A 71 -3.31 8.20 7.64
N LYS A 72 -3.02 7.24 6.75
CA LYS A 72 -3.53 5.87 6.84
C LYS A 72 -2.49 4.89 6.31
N GLY A 73 -2.29 3.79 7.02
CA GLY A 73 -1.51 2.65 6.55
C GLY A 73 -2.34 1.38 6.70
N ARG A 74 -2.36 0.52 5.68
CA ARG A 74 -3.08 -0.76 5.74
C ARG A 74 -2.37 -1.84 4.92
N GLU A 75 -2.46 -3.09 5.35
CA GLU A 75 -2.00 -4.23 4.56
C GLU A 75 -3.15 -4.82 3.76
N ASN A 76 -2.99 -4.86 2.43
CA ASN A 76 -3.97 -5.46 1.53
C ASN A 76 -3.87 -6.99 1.50
N PRO A 77 -4.83 -7.71 0.88
CA PRO A 77 -4.81 -9.17 0.81
C PRO A 77 -3.55 -9.77 0.15
N GLN A 78 -2.81 -8.98 -0.62
CA GLN A 78 -1.55 -9.35 -1.26
C GLN A 78 -0.32 -9.09 -0.38
N GLN A 79 -0.50 -8.72 0.89
CA GLN A 79 0.57 -8.38 1.84
C GLN A 79 1.40 -7.15 1.43
N ILE A 80 0.80 -6.24 0.64
CA ILE A 80 1.39 -4.96 0.28
C ILE A 80 0.80 -3.89 1.18
N ASN A 81 1.67 -3.05 1.72
CA ASN A 81 1.27 -1.94 2.57
C ASN A 81 0.85 -0.75 1.71
N GLU A 82 -0.40 -0.34 1.83
CA GLU A 82 -0.94 0.86 1.21
C GLU A 82 -0.84 2.01 2.19
N LEU A 83 -0.20 3.11 1.76
CA LEU A 83 0.11 4.28 2.58
C LEU A 83 -0.51 5.52 1.95
N GLU A 84 -1.41 6.18 2.66
CA GLU A 84 -2.08 7.42 2.23
C GLU A 84 -1.42 8.66 2.83
N HIS A 85 -1.25 9.70 2.00
CA HIS A 85 -0.59 10.97 2.34
C HIS A 85 0.78 10.72 2.98
N PHE A 86 1.57 9.85 2.35
CA PHE A 86 2.84 9.36 2.88
C PHE A 86 3.97 10.36 2.62
N ASN A 87 4.74 10.61 3.66
CA ASN A 87 6.00 11.35 3.60
C ASN A 87 7.09 10.54 4.30
N VAL A 88 8.29 10.52 3.72
CA VAL A 88 9.48 9.95 4.33
C VAL A 88 10.66 10.89 4.14
N SER A 89 11.34 11.23 5.23
CA SER A 89 12.61 11.97 5.25
C SER A 89 13.73 11.06 5.73
N ASN A 90 14.83 11.00 4.98
CA ASN A 90 16.06 10.34 5.39
C ASN A 90 17.12 11.38 5.75
N PHE A 91 17.74 11.17 6.90
CA PHE A 91 18.82 11.99 7.43
C PHE A 91 20.12 11.20 7.36
N THR A 92 21.05 11.69 6.56
CA THR A 92 22.43 11.18 6.49
C THR A 92 23.31 12.09 7.31
N PHE A 93 23.92 11.57 8.36
CA PHE A 93 24.83 12.35 9.20
C PHE A 93 26.21 12.50 8.55
N ALA A 94 26.93 13.54 8.95
CA ALA A 94 28.31 13.75 8.52
C ALA A 94 29.20 12.56 8.94
N SER A 95 30.11 12.16 8.05
CA SER A 95 31.09 11.09 8.28
C SER A 95 32.49 11.56 7.87
N GLN A 96 33.51 10.72 8.04
CA GLN A 96 34.86 11.04 7.54
C GLN A 96 34.89 11.27 6.02
N GLU A 97 33.94 10.70 5.26
CA GLU A 97 33.83 10.85 3.80
C GLU A 97 32.88 11.98 3.39
N ASN A 98 31.94 12.38 4.25
CA ASN A 98 30.96 13.44 3.98
C ASN A 98 31.01 14.52 5.05
N THR A 99 31.52 15.69 4.68
CA THR A 99 31.72 16.85 5.58
C THR A 99 30.45 17.58 5.96
N LYS A 100 29.31 17.30 5.31
CA LYS A 100 27.99 17.83 5.65
C LYS A 100 26.98 16.69 5.73
N GLY A 101 26.07 16.81 6.69
CA GLY A 101 24.87 15.98 6.71
C GLY A 101 23.98 16.31 5.51
N MET A 102 23.18 15.33 5.08
CA MET A 102 22.29 15.43 3.93
C MET A 102 20.89 15.01 4.34
N GLU A 103 19.90 15.81 3.97
CA GLU A 103 18.48 15.51 4.13
C GLU A 103 17.85 15.29 2.76
N GLU A 104 17.11 14.19 2.64
CA GLU A 104 16.29 13.91 1.46
C GLU A 104 14.88 13.56 1.93
N SER A 105 13.86 14.03 1.22
CA SER A 105 12.46 13.74 1.54
C SER A 105 11.68 13.30 0.31
N LEU A 106 10.73 12.38 0.49
CA LEU A 106 9.78 11.93 -0.52
C LEU A 106 8.36 12.17 0.01
N GLN A 107 7.51 12.76 -0.81
CA GLN A 107 6.10 13.01 -0.48
C GLN A 107 5.19 12.54 -1.61
N SER A 108 4.13 11.81 -1.25
CA SER A 108 3.10 11.35 -2.18
C SER A 108 1.71 11.33 -1.52
N SER A 109 0.66 11.48 -2.32
CA SER A 109 -0.72 11.21 -1.88
C SER A 109 -0.96 9.73 -1.59
N PHE A 110 -0.24 8.83 -2.28
CA PHE A 110 -0.40 7.40 -2.14
C PHE A 110 0.89 6.63 -2.48
N ALA A 111 1.22 5.64 -1.66
CA ALA A 111 2.35 4.75 -1.87
C ALA A 111 2.01 3.29 -1.56
N LEU A 112 2.68 2.38 -2.24
CA LEU A 112 2.64 0.94 -2.01
C LEU A 112 4.03 0.48 -1.54
N TYR A 113 4.11 -0.22 -0.41
CA TYR A 113 5.36 -0.71 0.13
C TYR A 113 5.33 -2.23 0.31
N ASP A 114 6.23 -2.93 -0.36
CA ASP A 114 6.33 -4.40 -0.38
C ASP A 114 7.44 -4.95 0.54
N ASN A 115 7.93 -4.13 1.47
CA ASN A 115 9.08 -4.38 2.34
C ASN A 115 10.46 -4.27 1.68
N GLN A 116 10.54 -4.00 0.38
CA GLN A 116 11.81 -3.80 -0.33
C GLN A 116 11.85 -2.46 -1.05
N GLU A 117 10.77 -2.09 -1.73
CA GLU A 117 10.64 -0.88 -2.52
C GLU A 117 9.34 -0.16 -2.19
N ILE A 118 9.39 1.17 -2.28
CA ILE A 118 8.21 2.03 -2.20
C ILE A 118 7.82 2.42 -3.62
N PHE A 119 6.63 2.05 -4.04
CA PHE A 119 6.07 2.43 -5.32
C PHE A 119 5.05 3.56 -5.15
N PHE A 120 5.23 4.63 -5.91
CA PHE A 120 4.41 5.83 -5.95
C PHE A 120 3.64 5.88 -7.29
N PRO A 121 2.42 5.33 -7.36
CA PRO A 121 1.64 5.30 -8.60
C PRO A 121 0.96 6.64 -8.95
N GLN A 122 0.81 7.54 -7.98
CA GLN A 122 0.11 8.83 -8.12
C GLN A 122 1.06 10.03 -8.08
N GLY A 123 2.31 9.79 -8.46
CA GLY A 123 3.39 10.75 -8.47
C GLY A 123 4.07 10.89 -7.11
N VAL A 124 5.26 11.48 -7.15
CA VAL A 124 6.07 11.73 -5.95
C VAL A 124 6.83 13.03 -6.13
N ASN A 125 6.89 13.81 -5.06
CA ASN A 125 7.85 14.90 -4.91
C ASN A 125 9.03 14.36 -4.10
N TYR A 126 10.23 14.44 -4.65
CA TYR A 126 11.48 14.20 -3.95
C TYR A 126 12.19 15.54 -3.79
N GLN A 127 12.67 15.83 -2.60
CA GLN A 127 13.49 17.00 -2.35
C GLN A 127 14.83 16.55 -1.78
N ARG A 128 15.90 17.12 -2.31
CA ARG A 128 17.26 16.91 -1.84
C ARG A 128 17.97 18.25 -1.82
N ASP A 129 18.31 18.73 -0.64
CA ASP A 129 18.85 20.08 -0.42
C ASP A 129 17.97 21.16 -1.11
N LYS A 130 18.49 21.78 -2.17
CA LYS A 130 17.80 22.82 -2.98
C LYS A 130 17.14 22.29 -4.25
N THR A 131 17.39 21.03 -4.59
CA THR A 131 16.86 20.42 -5.81
C THR A 131 15.55 19.72 -5.49
N GLU A 132 14.50 20.15 -6.16
CA GLU A 132 13.19 19.49 -6.14
C GLU A 132 13.01 18.65 -7.40
N PHE A 133 12.40 17.48 -7.23
CA PHE A 133 12.16 16.53 -8.27
C PHE A 133 10.72 16.04 -8.18
N TRP A 134 9.99 16.07 -9.28
CA TRP A 134 8.67 15.47 -9.40
C TRP A 134 8.68 14.41 -10.48
N SER A 135 8.04 13.27 -10.20
CA SER A 135 7.78 12.22 -11.19
C SER A 135 6.32 11.84 -11.19
N GLN A 136 5.76 11.51 -12.34
CA GLN A 136 4.38 11.03 -12.48
C GLN A 136 4.16 9.66 -11.82
N LYS A 137 5.15 8.78 -11.88
CA LYS A 137 5.22 7.52 -11.13
C LYS A 137 6.65 7.28 -10.71
N ALA A 138 6.89 6.65 -9.57
CA ALA A 138 8.25 6.28 -9.20
C ALA A 138 8.33 5.02 -8.34
N ARG A 139 9.47 4.34 -8.41
CA ARG A 139 9.89 3.30 -7.46
C ARG A 139 11.12 3.80 -6.72
N TYR A 140 11.10 3.70 -5.40
CA TYR A 140 12.19 4.09 -4.53
C TYR A 140 12.67 2.88 -3.75
N ASN A 141 13.97 2.60 -3.82
CA ASN A 141 14.63 1.61 -2.98
C ASN A 141 15.34 2.35 -1.83
N PRO A 142 14.84 2.26 -0.58
CA PRO A 142 15.40 2.99 0.57
C PRO A 142 16.83 2.53 0.92
N ASP A 143 17.15 1.25 0.71
CA ASP A 143 18.47 0.72 1.05
C ASP A 143 19.54 1.19 0.06
N LYS A 144 19.19 1.27 -1.23
CA LYS A 144 20.09 1.72 -2.31
C LYS A 144 20.05 3.22 -2.57
N LYS A 145 19.07 3.94 -1.98
CA LYS A 145 18.75 5.34 -2.30
C LYS A 145 18.60 5.57 -3.81
N GLU A 146 17.92 4.63 -4.47
CA GLU A 146 17.71 4.62 -5.91
C GLU A 146 16.26 5.00 -6.21
N LEU A 147 16.05 6.00 -7.06
CA LEU A 147 14.72 6.45 -7.48
C LEU A 147 14.54 6.26 -9.00
N LYS A 148 13.58 5.45 -9.39
CA LYS A 148 13.22 5.20 -10.80
C LYS A 148 11.87 5.80 -11.10
N GLY A 149 11.85 6.92 -11.82
CA GLY A 149 10.65 7.54 -12.33
C GLY A 149 10.23 6.94 -13.67
N ALA A 150 8.93 6.73 -13.85
CA ALA A 150 8.33 6.31 -15.12
C ALA A 150 7.29 7.34 -15.57
N GLY A 151 7.32 7.72 -16.85
CA GLY A 151 6.52 8.80 -17.41
C GLY A 151 7.20 10.16 -17.29
N GLU A 152 6.40 11.22 -17.19
CA GLU A 152 6.93 12.58 -17.13
C GLU A 152 7.66 12.85 -15.82
N PHE A 153 8.76 13.61 -15.90
CA PHE A 153 9.46 14.13 -14.73
C PHE A 153 9.81 15.60 -14.89
N ILE A 154 9.99 16.28 -13.75
CA ILE A 154 10.46 17.65 -13.66
C ILE A 154 11.54 17.73 -12.57
N ILE A 155 12.68 18.33 -12.88
CA ILE A 155 13.69 18.74 -11.89
C ILE A 155 13.66 20.27 -11.84
N LEU A 156 13.59 20.81 -10.63
CA LEU A 156 13.63 22.23 -10.33
C LEU A 156 14.81 22.50 -9.40
N ASP A 157 15.58 23.51 -9.75
CA ASP A 157 16.64 24.08 -8.92
C ASP A 157 16.59 25.61 -9.10
N GLU A 158 17.35 26.36 -8.31
CA GLU A 158 17.40 27.82 -8.38
C GLU A 158 17.73 28.31 -9.80
N ASN A 159 18.61 27.58 -10.50
CA ASN A 159 19.20 28.00 -11.77
C ASN A 159 18.65 27.28 -13.01
N TYR A 160 17.93 26.17 -12.84
CA TYR A 160 17.46 25.38 -13.99
C TYR A 160 16.14 24.69 -13.73
N LYS A 161 15.42 24.48 -14.83
CA LYS A 161 14.22 23.66 -14.88
C LYS A 161 14.39 22.64 -15.99
N ILE A 162 14.45 21.37 -15.62
CA ILE A 162 14.60 20.26 -16.55
C ILE A 162 13.31 19.46 -16.57
N ARG A 163 12.87 19.04 -17.75
CA ARG A 163 11.72 18.17 -17.97
C ARG A 163 12.13 17.04 -18.90
N GLY A 164 11.50 15.88 -18.77
CA GLY A 164 11.73 14.79 -19.70
C GLY A 164 10.84 13.60 -19.42
N GLN A 165 11.23 12.44 -19.94
CA GLN A 165 10.56 11.17 -19.73
C GLN A 165 11.52 10.15 -19.15
N ASP A 166 11.02 9.30 -18.26
CA ASP A 166 11.71 8.16 -17.64
C ASP A 166 13.08 8.53 -17.06
N ILE A 167 13.17 8.56 -15.73
CA ILE A 167 14.36 9.03 -15.02
C ILE A 167 14.85 7.98 -14.03
N THR A 168 16.15 7.84 -13.92
CA THR A 168 16.81 7.04 -12.89
C THR A 168 17.79 7.91 -12.13
N TYR A 169 17.61 7.97 -10.81
CA TYR A 169 18.52 8.59 -9.87
C TYR A 169 19.27 7.52 -9.09
N ILE A 170 20.59 7.50 -9.21
CA ILE A 170 21.45 6.55 -8.49
C ILE A 170 22.83 7.17 -8.25
N GLY A 171 23.31 7.11 -7.00
CA GLY A 171 24.65 7.58 -6.63
C GLY A 171 24.96 9.00 -7.14
N ASP A 172 24.05 9.93 -6.85
CA ASP A 172 24.10 11.35 -7.22
C ASP A 172 24.06 11.65 -8.73
N LYS A 173 23.80 10.63 -9.55
CA LYS A 173 23.68 10.77 -11.00
C LYS A 173 22.24 10.63 -11.43
N VAL A 174 21.86 11.48 -12.39
CA VAL A 174 20.57 11.45 -13.07
C VAL A 174 20.77 10.90 -14.48
N TYR A 175 20.00 9.88 -14.84
CA TYR A 175 19.90 9.35 -16.19
C TYR A 175 18.46 9.52 -16.65
N ALA A 176 18.25 10.09 -17.84
CA ALA A 176 16.91 10.35 -18.36
C ALA A 176 16.87 10.33 -19.89
N GLN A 177 15.67 10.18 -20.44
CA GLN A 177 15.41 10.27 -21.87
C GLN A 177 14.61 11.53 -22.21
N ASN A 178 14.69 11.97 -23.47
CA ASN A 178 13.89 13.08 -24.02
C ASN A 178 13.92 14.35 -23.15
N ILE A 179 15.12 14.80 -22.80
CA ILE A 179 15.34 15.89 -21.85
C ILE A 179 15.23 17.25 -22.54
N TYR A 180 14.45 18.15 -21.94
CA TYR A 180 14.33 19.56 -22.29
C TYR A 180 14.64 20.41 -21.05
N GLY A 181 15.66 21.27 -21.15
CA GLY A 181 16.10 22.12 -20.04
C GLY A 181 15.98 23.61 -20.35
N ILE A 182 15.56 24.40 -19.37
CA ILE A 182 15.66 25.86 -19.39
C ILE A 182 16.70 26.25 -18.33
N LEU A 183 17.78 26.87 -18.77
CA LEU A 183 18.80 27.47 -17.92
C LEU A 183 18.46 28.94 -17.69
N ARG A 184 18.41 29.37 -16.44
CA ARG A 184 18.30 30.78 -16.08
C ARG A 184 19.71 31.31 -15.88
N THR A 185 20.19 32.10 -16.83
CA THR A 185 21.37 32.93 -16.63
C THR A 185 20.90 34.23 -16.00
N ASN A 186 21.40 34.60 -14.81
CA ASN A 186 21.18 35.94 -14.28
C ASN A 186 21.60 36.98 -15.34
N PRO A 187 20.79 38.02 -15.62
CA PRO A 187 21.26 39.18 -16.37
C PRO A 187 22.33 39.97 -15.62
#